data_AF-A0A7X8Q053-F1
#
_entry.id   AF-A0A7X8Q053-F1
#
_cell.length_a   1.000
_cell.length_b   1.000
_cell.length_c   1.000
_cell.angle_alpha   90.00
_cell.angle_beta   90.00
_cell.angle_gamma   90.00
#
_symmetry.space_group_name_H-M   'P 1'
#
loop_
_entity.id
_entity.type
_entity.pdbx_description
1 polymer ?
#
loop_
_entity_poly.entity_id
_entity_poly.type
_entity_poly.pdbx_seq_one_letter_code
_entity_poly.pdbx_strand_id
1 'polypeptide(L)'
;MGYLRFLFDSLFQVIPAVISAVVFLIIAFLVANLSKMIVVKGLKKIKADKYTDKLGITDEKTGSSIEFLGKLTFFIVFLLFLPSVLNKLGMQNVSAPISSMVSQFFNFIPNILAAIIILTVGVFVANIIRQLLTPLLKRFNVDSIQEKVGINTNEGTTISSIVSYIVYVLILIPVIIAALQALNISAISQPAIAMLNKIILFLPNIFIAITIIIIGIAIARIVGKLLTSILSGVGTDTIVQKIGIKENTKLQKFSLSKIIGESVKYIIILLFLVEAFNIIQLDVLRYVGQTIIAYLPYVISAAIIIIVAFLLSTWVEGLIKTNFQNAKFSAIAAKYAILVLAAFMALNQLGIASTLVNAAFIIILAALAIAFAIAFGLGGREFASNILKKTESKLAAETKKDK
;
A
#
# COMPACT_ATOMS: atom_id res chain seq x y z
N MET A 1 -1.27 63.84 -46.09
CA MET A 1 -2.37 64.59 -45.43
C MET A 1 -3.43 63.68 -44.80
N GLY A 2 -3.88 62.59 -45.46
CA GLY A 2 -4.94 61.71 -44.93
C GLY A 2 -4.62 61.01 -43.59
N TYR A 3 -3.40 60.49 -43.42
CA TYR A 3 -2.97 59.85 -42.16
C TYR A 3 -2.95 60.80 -40.97
N LEU A 4 -2.53 62.07 -41.16
CA LEU A 4 -2.53 63.08 -40.11
C LEU A 4 -3.95 63.47 -39.70
N ARG A 5 -4.89 63.58 -40.65
CA ARG A 5 -6.31 63.78 -40.35
C ARG A 5 -6.90 62.59 -39.60
N PHE A 6 -6.64 61.36 -40.04
CA PHE A 6 -7.10 60.16 -39.35
C PHE A 6 -6.57 60.05 -37.91
N LEU A 7 -5.29 60.37 -37.69
CA LEU A 7 -4.70 60.42 -36.34
C LEU A 7 -5.31 61.55 -35.50
N PHE A 8 -5.53 62.72 -36.09
CA PHE A 8 -6.15 63.85 -35.40
C PHE A 8 -7.61 63.54 -35.01
N ASP A 9 -8.39 62.95 -35.91
CA ASP A 9 -9.77 62.55 -35.66
C ASP A 9 -9.85 61.43 -34.60
N SER A 10 -8.91 60.48 -34.63
CA SER A 10 -8.80 59.42 -33.61
C SER A 10 -8.45 59.98 -32.24
N LEU A 11 -7.53 60.95 -32.16
CA LEU A 11 -7.19 61.63 -30.91
C LEU A 11 -8.37 62.44 -30.36
N PHE A 12 -9.09 63.14 -31.23
CA PHE A 12 -10.23 63.94 -30.82
C PHE A 12 -11.40 63.09 -30.30
N GLN A 13 -11.58 61.88 -30.85
CA GLN A 13 -12.56 60.91 -30.35
C GLN A 13 -12.20 60.31 -28.98
N VAL A 14 -10.92 60.28 -28.60
CA VAL A 14 -10.47 59.75 -27.30
C VAL A 14 -10.59 60.79 -26.16
N ILE A 15 -10.60 62.08 -26.47
CA ILE A 15 -10.70 63.15 -25.45
C ILE A 15 -11.93 63.00 -24.54
N PRO A 16 -13.17 62.81 -25.05
CA PRO A 16 -14.34 62.61 -24.19
C PRO A 16 -14.23 61.38 -23.29
N ALA A 17 -13.65 60.28 -23.80
CA ALA A 17 -13.41 59.05 -23.05
C ALA A 17 -12.43 59.30 -21.88
N VAL A 18 -11.33 59.99 -22.14
CA VAL A 18 -10.33 60.36 -21.11
C VAL A 18 -10.94 61.28 -20.06
N ILE A 19 -11.70 62.31 -20.45
CA ILE A 19 -12.37 63.19 -19.49
C ILE A 19 -13.33 62.38 -18.60
N SER A 20 -14.14 61.50 -19.21
CA SER A 20 -15.07 60.66 -18.44
C SER A 20 -14.35 59.71 -17.48
N ALA A 21 -13.20 59.16 -17.88
CA ALA A 21 -12.38 58.30 -17.03
C ALA A 21 -11.75 59.07 -15.85
N VAL A 22 -11.26 60.29 -16.09
CA VAL A 22 -10.74 61.18 -15.04
C VAL A 22 -11.82 61.53 -14.02
N VAL A 23 -13.03 61.87 -14.48
CA VAL A 23 -14.18 62.11 -13.59
C VAL A 23 -14.49 60.86 -12.75
N PHE A 24 -14.52 59.68 -13.36
CA PHE A 24 -14.73 58.42 -12.63
C PHE A 24 -13.62 58.14 -11.61
N LEU A 25 -12.37 58.48 -11.91
CA LEU A 25 -11.24 58.29 -11.00
C LEU A 25 -11.35 59.22 -9.78
N ILE A 26 -11.76 60.47 -9.98
CA ILE A 26 -12.04 61.41 -8.88
C ILE A 26 -13.16 60.88 -8.00
N ILE A 27 -14.26 60.38 -8.59
CA ILE A 27 -15.36 59.77 -7.86
C ILE A 27 -14.88 58.55 -7.08
N ALA A 28 -14.09 57.67 -7.71
CA ALA A 28 -13.53 56.48 -7.07
C ALA A 28 -12.68 56.84 -5.84
N PHE A 29 -11.82 57.85 -5.95
CA PHE A 29 -10.98 58.32 -4.85
C PHE A 29 -11.82 58.86 -3.69
N LEU A 30 -12.86 59.65 -3.99
CA LEU A 30 -13.75 60.22 -2.99
C LEU A 30 -14.55 59.15 -2.26
N VAL A 31 -15.12 58.19 -2.99
CA VAL A 31 -15.88 57.05 -2.42
C VAL A 31 -14.96 56.14 -1.61
N ALA A 32 -13.74 55.87 -2.08
CA ALA A 32 -12.77 55.06 -1.36
C ALA A 32 -12.37 55.72 -0.02
N ASN A 33 -12.13 57.03 -0.01
CA ASN A 33 -11.75 57.75 1.20
C ASN A 33 -12.90 57.82 2.21
N LEU A 34 -14.13 58.02 1.72
CA LEU A 34 -15.33 57.96 2.55
C LEU A 34 -15.50 56.56 3.16
N SER A 35 -15.33 55.50 2.36
CA SER A 35 -15.43 54.11 2.80
C SER A 35 -14.39 53.78 3.88
N LYS A 36 -13.13 54.21 3.69
CA LYS A 36 -12.08 54.11 4.71
C LYS A 36 -12.52 54.77 6.01
N MET A 37 -13.02 56.00 5.94
CA MET A 37 -13.43 56.75 7.14
C MET A 37 -14.55 56.02 7.91
N ILE A 38 -15.55 55.51 7.18
CA ILE A 38 -16.67 54.75 7.75
C ILE A 38 -16.15 53.49 8.43
N VAL A 39 -15.30 52.72 7.77
CA VAL A 39 -14.75 51.47 8.34
C VAL A 39 -13.90 51.74 9.58
N VAL A 40 -12.98 52.71 9.54
CA VAL A 40 -12.14 53.04 10.70
C VAL A 40 -12.98 53.50 11.89
N LYS A 41 -13.96 54.38 11.68
CA LYS A 41 -14.85 54.85 12.75
C LYS A 41 -15.73 53.71 13.28
N GLY A 42 -16.26 52.86 12.41
CA GLY A 42 -17.08 51.71 12.79
C GLY A 42 -16.31 50.70 13.63
N LEU A 43 -15.12 50.31 13.18
CA LEU A 43 -14.25 49.36 13.87
C LEU A 43 -13.77 49.88 15.23
N LYS A 44 -13.44 51.18 15.33
CA LYS A 44 -13.13 51.82 16.62
C LYS A 44 -14.32 51.82 17.57
N LYS A 45 -15.54 52.01 17.06
CA LYS A 45 -16.78 52.02 17.87
C LYS A 45 -17.07 50.66 18.51
N ILE A 46 -16.77 49.56 17.83
CA ILE A 46 -16.95 48.20 18.34
C ILE A 46 -15.74 47.66 19.12
N LYS A 47 -14.70 48.48 19.34
CA LYS A 47 -13.45 48.11 20.02
C LYS A 47 -12.78 46.87 19.39
N ALA A 48 -12.78 46.81 18.06
CA ALA A 48 -12.20 45.69 17.31
C ALA A 48 -10.67 45.57 17.50
N ASP A 49 -10.00 46.65 17.92
CA ASP A 49 -8.56 46.74 18.19
C ASP A 49 -8.06 45.57 19.05
N LYS A 50 -8.80 45.24 20.12
CA LYS A 50 -8.43 44.14 21.04
C LYS A 50 -8.32 42.76 20.38
N TYR A 51 -9.06 42.55 19.30
CA TYR A 51 -9.09 41.28 18.57
C TYR A 51 -8.16 41.33 17.34
N THR A 52 -8.07 42.47 16.67
CA THR A 52 -7.27 42.62 15.45
C THR A 52 -5.78 42.77 15.71
N ASP A 53 -5.39 43.43 16.80
CA ASP A 53 -3.97 43.70 17.09
C ASP A 53 -3.23 42.41 17.48
N LYS A 54 -3.96 41.38 17.95
CA LYS A 54 -3.42 40.03 18.24
C LYS A 54 -3.03 39.24 16.99
N LEU A 55 -3.47 39.67 15.82
CA LEU A 55 -3.18 39.00 14.55
C LEU A 55 -1.85 39.44 13.94
N GLY A 56 -1.18 40.45 14.51
CA GLY A 56 0.12 40.94 14.03
C GLY A 56 0.07 41.71 12.70
N ILE A 57 -1.13 42.01 12.18
CA ILE A 57 -1.34 42.76 10.95
C ILE A 57 -1.61 44.22 11.32
N THR A 58 -0.55 45.02 11.46
CA THR A 58 -0.63 46.43 11.85
C THR A 58 -0.08 47.34 10.76
N ASP A 59 -0.52 48.59 10.79
CA ASP A 59 0.01 49.60 9.87
C ASP A 59 1.44 50.00 10.27
N GLU A 60 2.38 50.00 9.32
CA GLU A 60 3.79 50.33 9.58
C GLU A 60 4.00 51.72 10.20
N LYS A 61 3.13 52.70 9.90
CA LYS A 61 3.28 54.08 10.39
C LYS A 61 2.55 54.35 11.70
N THR A 62 1.43 53.68 11.92
CA THR A 62 0.53 53.98 13.05
C THR A 62 0.44 52.85 14.07
N GLY A 63 1.01 51.68 13.78
CA GLY A 63 0.94 50.49 14.63
C GLY A 63 -0.46 49.92 14.83
N SER A 64 -1.50 50.47 14.18
CA SER A 64 -2.90 50.12 14.39
C SER A 64 -3.42 49.20 13.29
N SER A 65 -3.97 48.04 13.67
CA SER A 65 -4.65 47.15 12.71
C SER A 65 -5.90 47.78 12.10
N ILE A 66 -6.60 48.64 12.85
CA ILE A 66 -7.79 49.32 12.34
C ILE A 66 -7.43 50.33 11.24
N GLU A 67 -6.34 51.09 11.41
CA GLU A 67 -5.90 52.04 10.39
C GLU A 67 -5.42 51.30 9.13
N PHE A 68 -4.75 50.16 9.29
CA PHE A 68 -4.40 49.26 8.18
C PHE A 68 -5.64 48.74 7.44
N LEU A 69 -6.65 48.22 8.15
CA LEU A 69 -7.92 47.78 7.57
C LEU A 69 -8.65 48.92 6.84
N GLY A 70 -8.55 50.14 7.36
CA GLY A 70 -9.04 51.34 6.68
C GLY A 70 -8.32 51.62 5.37
N LYS A 71 -6.98 51.54 5.35
CA LYS A 71 -6.19 51.68 4.11
C LYS A 71 -6.49 50.56 3.12
N LEU A 72 -6.63 49.32 3.58
CA LEU A 72 -7.04 48.20 2.73
C LEU A 72 -8.43 48.44 2.13
N THR A 73 -9.39 48.91 2.92
CA THR A 73 -10.72 49.27 2.43
C THR A 73 -10.63 50.35 1.35
N PHE A 74 -9.80 51.38 1.54
CA PHE A 74 -9.56 52.39 0.51
C PHE A 74 -9.07 51.75 -0.79
N PHE A 75 -8.02 50.93 -0.75
CA PHE A 75 -7.46 50.30 -1.95
C PHE A 75 -8.45 49.33 -2.61
N ILE A 76 -9.17 48.52 -1.83
CA ILE A 76 -10.19 47.61 -2.35
C ILE A 76 -11.26 48.43 -3.07
N VAL A 77 -11.88 49.40 -2.39
CA VAL A 77 -12.94 50.22 -2.98
C VAL A 77 -12.45 50.95 -4.21
N PHE A 78 -11.25 51.56 -4.18
CA PHE A 78 -10.66 52.19 -5.35
C PHE A 78 -10.46 51.20 -6.52
N LEU A 79 -9.96 50.00 -6.23
CA LEU A 79 -9.79 48.93 -7.21
C LEU A 79 -11.13 48.46 -7.81
N LEU A 80 -12.23 48.48 -7.05
CA LEU A 80 -13.58 48.15 -7.57
C LEU A 80 -14.04 49.11 -8.66
N PHE A 81 -13.58 50.37 -8.64
CA PHE A 81 -13.88 51.34 -9.68
C PHE A 81 -12.94 51.24 -10.89
N LEU A 82 -11.80 50.56 -10.77
CA LEU A 82 -10.79 50.46 -11.82
C LEU A 82 -11.35 49.85 -13.12
N PRO A 83 -12.14 48.75 -13.11
CA PRO A 83 -12.77 48.23 -14.34
C PRO A 83 -13.64 49.27 -15.03
N SER A 84 -14.38 50.08 -14.27
CA SER A 84 -15.25 51.14 -14.81
C SER A 84 -14.44 52.26 -15.46
N VAL A 85 -13.33 52.67 -14.83
CA VAL A 85 -12.40 53.67 -15.41
C VAL A 85 -11.80 53.15 -16.71
N LEU A 86 -11.31 51.91 -16.71
CA LEU A 86 -10.71 51.26 -17.89
C LEU A 86 -11.73 51.05 -19.02
N ASN A 87 -12.98 50.69 -18.69
CA ASN A 87 -14.08 50.60 -19.66
C ASN A 87 -14.36 51.94 -20.34
N LYS A 88 -14.32 53.04 -19.59
CA LYS A 88 -14.48 54.39 -20.14
C LYS A 88 -13.34 54.78 -21.08
N LEU A 89 -12.13 54.25 -20.85
CA LEU A 89 -10.98 54.42 -21.74
C LEU A 89 -10.98 53.48 -22.97
N GLY A 90 -12.02 52.66 -23.16
CA GLY A 90 -12.06 51.70 -24.26
C GLY A 90 -11.18 50.47 -24.07
N MET A 91 -10.78 50.17 -22.82
CA MET A 91 -9.86 49.07 -22.50
C MET A 91 -10.61 47.82 -22.02
N GLN A 92 -11.64 47.36 -22.76
CA GLN A 92 -12.50 46.25 -22.33
C GLN A 92 -11.73 44.93 -22.12
N ASN A 93 -10.69 44.69 -22.93
CA ASN A 93 -9.86 43.49 -22.81
C ASN A 93 -9.05 43.43 -21.50
N VAL A 94 -8.77 44.59 -20.90
CA VAL A 94 -8.03 44.70 -19.64
C VAL A 94 -9.00 44.77 -18.46
N SER A 95 -10.11 45.47 -18.62
CA SER A 95 -11.12 45.60 -17.55
C SER A 95 -11.90 44.32 -17.32
N ALA A 96 -12.14 43.48 -18.32
CA ALA A 96 -12.97 42.28 -18.20
C ALA A 96 -12.41 41.25 -17.20
N PRO A 97 -11.11 40.85 -17.25
CA PRO A 97 -10.52 40.01 -16.23
C PRO A 97 -10.60 40.61 -14.82
N ILE A 98 -10.31 41.91 -14.68
CA ILE A 98 -10.36 42.62 -13.39
C ILE A 98 -11.81 42.66 -12.86
N SER A 99 -12.78 42.92 -13.72
CA SER A 99 -14.21 42.90 -13.39
C SER A 99 -14.67 41.51 -12.95
N SER A 100 -14.15 40.45 -13.57
CA SER A 100 -14.40 39.08 -13.14
C SER A 100 -13.83 38.81 -11.75
N MET A 101 -12.59 39.25 -11.47
CA MET A 101 -11.98 39.12 -10.13
C MET A 101 -12.78 39.88 -9.07
N VAL A 102 -13.24 41.09 -9.40
CA VAL A 102 -14.10 41.90 -8.53
C VAL A 102 -15.44 41.21 -8.27
N SER A 103 -16.09 40.69 -9.30
CA SER A 103 -17.35 39.96 -9.15
C SER A 103 -17.17 38.69 -8.32
N GLN A 104 -16.10 37.93 -8.55
CA GLN A 104 -15.74 36.76 -7.74
C GLN A 104 -15.52 37.15 -6.28
N PHE A 105 -14.78 38.23 -6.01
CA PHE A 105 -14.57 38.75 -4.64
C PHE A 105 -15.89 39.04 -3.92
N PHE A 106 -16.87 39.66 -4.60
CA PHE A 106 -18.19 39.88 -4.02
C PHE A 106 -18.94 38.59 -3.73
N ASN A 107 -18.85 37.59 -4.63
CA ASN A 107 -19.46 36.28 -4.43
C ASN A 107 -18.81 35.50 -3.27
N PHE A 108 -17.54 35.78 -2.94
CA PHE A 108 -16.89 35.18 -1.76
C PHE A 108 -17.52 35.66 -0.45
N ILE A 109 -18.08 36.87 -0.37
CA ILE A 109 -18.63 37.39 0.90
C ILE A 109 -19.81 36.54 1.41
N PRO A 110 -20.89 36.30 0.62
CA PRO A 110 -21.96 35.39 1.03
C PRO A 110 -21.47 33.97 1.32
N ASN A 111 -20.54 33.46 0.51
CA ASN A 111 -19.97 32.12 0.66
C ASN A 111 -19.20 31.94 1.97
N ILE A 112 -18.42 32.95 2.37
CA ILE A 112 -17.71 32.98 3.65
C ILE A 112 -18.70 32.94 4.81
N LEU A 113 -19.77 33.74 4.75
CA LEU A 113 -20.80 33.73 5.78
C LEU A 113 -21.49 32.36 5.86
N ALA A 114 -21.87 31.77 4.73
CA ALA A 114 -22.47 30.44 4.68
C ALA A 114 -21.54 29.38 5.29
N ALA A 115 -20.25 29.40 4.96
CA ALA A 115 -19.27 28.48 5.51
C ALA A 115 -19.06 28.65 7.01
N ILE A 116 -19.01 29.89 7.53
CA ILE A 116 -18.92 30.16 8.97
C ILE A 116 -20.14 29.61 9.69
N ILE A 117 -21.34 29.79 9.14
CA ILE A 117 -22.57 29.24 9.71
C ILE A 117 -22.51 27.71 9.74
N ILE A 118 -22.14 27.07 8.62
CA ILE A 118 -22.01 25.61 8.52
C ILE A 118 -21.01 25.07 9.55
N LEU A 119 -19.82 25.68 9.65
CA LEU A 119 -18.81 25.27 10.63
C LEU A 119 -19.32 25.44 12.06
N THR A 120 -19.93 26.58 12.37
CA THR A 120 -20.41 26.88 13.72
C THR A 120 -21.49 25.89 14.14
N VAL A 121 -22.49 25.67 13.28
CA VAL A 121 -23.57 24.71 13.54
C VAL A 121 -23.04 23.28 13.58
N GLY A 122 -22.18 22.90 12.65
CA GLY A 122 -21.65 21.55 12.58
C GLY A 122 -20.73 21.19 13.75
N VAL A 123 -19.86 22.12 14.18
CA VAL A 123 -19.04 21.95 15.39
C VAL A 123 -19.93 21.85 16.63
N PHE A 124 -20.97 22.67 16.72
CA PHE A 124 -21.93 22.61 17.81
C PHE A 124 -22.62 21.23 17.88
N VAL A 125 -23.12 20.73 16.76
CA VAL A 125 -23.75 19.39 16.65
C VAL A 125 -22.74 18.28 16.99
N ALA A 126 -21.53 18.32 16.44
CA ALA A 126 -20.49 17.33 16.73
C ALA A 126 -20.14 17.30 18.22
N ASN A 127 -20.05 18.46 18.87
CA ASN A 127 -19.80 18.58 20.30
C ASN A 127 -20.93 17.98 21.14
N ILE A 128 -22.19 18.24 20.77
CA ILE A 128 -23.35 17.61 21.42
C ILE A 128 -23.23 16.08 21.32
N ILE A 129 -22.97 15.55 20.12
CA ILE A 129 -22.85 14.11 19.91
C ILE A 129 -21.73 13.51 20.77
N ARG A 130 -20.56 14.16 20.83
CA ARG A 130 -19.46 13.74 21.71
C ARG A 130 -19.84 13.70 23.19
N GLN A 131 -20.52 14.76 23.65
CA GLN A 131 -20.96 14.88 25.04
C GLN A 131 -22.02 13.84 25.40
N LEU A 132 -22.86 13.43 24.45
CA LEU A 132 -23.84 12.37 24.64
C LEU A 132 -23.21 10.97 24.55
N LEU A 133 -22.25 10.75 23.66
CA LEU A 133 -21.61 9.45 23.46
C LEU A 133 -20.69 9.05 24.62
N THR A 134 -19.98 10.01 25.22
CA THR A 134 -19.00 9.68 26.27
C THR A 134 -19.65 8.99 27.48
N PRO A 135 -20.77 9.51 28.06
CA PRO A 135 -21.48 8.84 29.14
C PRO A 135 -22.09 7.50 28.72
N LEU A 136 -22.60 7.39 27.49
CA LEU A 136 -23.20 6.16 26.99
C LEU A 136 -22.16 5.03 26.89
N LEU A 137 -20.99 5.30 26.30
CA LEU A 137 -19.91 4.31 26.18
C LEU A 137 -19.37 3.87 27.55
N LYS A 138 -19.26 4.82 28.50
CA LYS A 138 -18.92 4.51 29.89
C LYS A 138 -19.97 3.60 30.54
N ARG A 139 -21.26 3.86 30.29
CA ARG A 139 -22.35 3.01 30.79
C ARG A 139 -22.31 1.59 30.21
N PHE A 140 -21.88 1.44 28.96
CA PHE A 140 -21.65 0.14 28.33
C PHE A 140 -20.35 -0.54 28.77
N ASN A 141 -19.61 0.06 29.71
CA ASN A 141 -18.38 -0.46 30.26
C ASN A 141 -17.32 -0.79 29.20
N VAL A 142 -17.27 0.00 28.12
CA VAL A 142 -16.28 -0.15 27.04
C VAL A 142 -14.85 0.03 27.57
N ASP A 143 -14.70 0.78 28.66
CA ASP A 143 -13.43 0.99 29.35
C ASP A 143 -12.84 -0.30 29.92
N SER A 144 -13.66 -1.31 30.26
CA SER A 144 -13.19 -2.61 30.76
C SER A 144 -12.38 -3.42 29.74
N ILE A 145 -12.50 -3.10 28.45
CA ILE A 145 -11.67 -3.70 27.39
C ILE A 145 -10.22 -3.24 27.54
N GLN A 146 -10.00 -2.01 28.01
CA GLN A 146 -8.67 -1.45 28.24
C GLN A 146 -7.87 -2.26 29.25
N GLU A 147 -8.52 -2.61 30.36
CA GLU A 147 -7.94 -3.41 31.44
C GLU A 147 -7.63 -4.83 30.97
N LYS A 148 -8.53 -5.44 30.18
CA LYS A 148 -8.34 -6.80 29.65
C LYS A 148 -7.21 -6.91 28.63
N VAL A 149 -6.89 -5.82 27.93
CA VAL A 149 -5.80 -5.78 26.93
C VAL A 149 -4.48 -5.29 27.55
N GLY A 150 -4.47 -4.93 28.84
CA GLY A 150 -3.25 -4.50 29.54
C GLY A 150 -2.71 -3.15 29.08
N ILE A 151 -3.56 -2.31 28.46
CA ILE A 151 -3.17 -0.98 27.97
C ILE A 151 -3.25 0.01 29.12
N ASN A 152 -2.16 0.13 29.87
CA ASN A 152 -2.00 1.18 30.86
C ASN A 152 -1.68 2.49 30.15
N THR A 153 -2.69 3.34 29.96
CA THR A 153 -2.46 4.71 29.51
C THR A 153 -2.13 5.58 30.71
N ASN A 154 -0.97 6.19 30.69
CA ASN A 154 -0.69 7.32 31.56
C ASN A 154 -1.63 8.48 31.14
N GLU A 155 -2.21 9.21 32.11
CA GLU A 155 -3.02 10.44 31.91
C GLU A 155 -4.55 10.32 31.73
N GLY A 156 -5.23 9.37 32.41
CA GLY A 156 -6.69 9.49 32.64
C GLY A 156 -7.58 9.49 31.39
N THR A 157 -7.04 9.11 30.23
CA THR A 157 -7.78 8.97 28.97
C THR A 157 -8.41 7.58 28.92
N THR A 158 -9.74 7.53 28.97
CA THR A 158 -10.52 6.29 28.84
C THR A 158 -10.79 5.97 27.38
N ILE A 159 -10.89 4.68 27.02
CA ILE A 159 -11.29 4.25 25.66
C ILE A 159 -12.60 4.94 25.25
N SER A 160 -13.57 5.08 26.16
CA SER A 160 -14.83 5.79 25.89
C SER A 160 -14.62 7.24 25.43
N SER A 161 -13.70 7.97 26.07
CA SER A 161 -13.36 9.35 25.67
C SER A 161 -12.67 9.40 24.31
N ILE A 162 -11.76 8.45 24.04
CA ILE A 162 -11.04 8.36 22.77
C ILE A 162 -12.02 8.06 21.62
N VAL A 163 -12.87 7.04 21.79
CA VAL A 163 -13.89 6.68 20.79
C VAL A 163 -14.84 7.85 20.55
N SER A 164 -15.28 8.54 21.60
CA SER A 164 -16.14 9.73 21.45
C SER A 164 -15.45 10.86 20.69
N TYR A 165 -14.14 11.05 20.89
CA TYR A 165 -13.36 12.04 20.14
C TYR A 165 -13.17 11.62 18.68
N ILE A 166 -12.96 10.33 18.40
CA ILE A 166 -12.91 9.81 17.03
C ILE A 166 -14.24 10.10 16.32
N VAL A 167 -15.38 9.81 16.97
CA VAL A 167 -16.70 10.11 16.39
C VAL A 167 -16.89 11.61 16.17
N TYR A 168 -16.45 12.45 17.11
CA TYR A 168 -16.43 13.91 16.93
C TYR A 168 -15.68 14.32 15.67
N VAL A 169 -14.46 13.80 15.47
CA VAL A 169 -13.65 14.08 14.27
C VAL A 169 -14.32 13.54 13.00
N LEU A 170 -14.91 12.34 13.05
CA LEU A 170 -15.62 11.75 11.91
C LEU A 170 -16.83 12.58 11.47
N ILE A 171 -17.52 13.25 12.38
CA ILE A 171 -18.62 14.17 12.06
C ILE A 171 -18.08 15.51 11.57
N LEU A 172 -16.96 15.97 12.15
CA LEU A 172 -16.34 17.24 11.78
C LEU A 172 -15.79 17.23 10.34
N ILE A 173 -15.28 16.10 9.85
CA ILE A 173 -14.77 15.99 8.48
C ILE A 173 -15.84 16.37 7.43
N PRO A 174 -17.04 15.75 7.40
CA PRO A 174 -18.14 16.18 6.53
C PRO A 174 -18.53 17.65 6.70
N VAL A 175 -18.53 18.17 7.94
CA VAL A 175 -18.83 19.58 8.22
C VAL A 175 -17.81 20.52 7.59
N ILE A 176 -16.52 20.19 7.71
CA ILE A 176 -15.44 20.96 7.06
C ILE A 176 -15.58 20.89 5.54
N ILE A 177 -15.86 19.71 4.99
CA ILE A 177 -16.09 19.54 3.55
C ILE A 177 -17.26 20.39 3.07
N ALA A 178 -18.39 20.38 3.79
CA ALA A 178 -19.56 21.20 3.47
C ALA A 178 -19.25 22.70 3.53
N ALA A 179 -18.44 23.13 4.50
CA ALA A 179 -17.97 24.51 4.58
C ALA A 179 -17.04 24.89 3.41
N LEU A 180 -16.13 24.00 3.01
CA LEU A 180 -15.26 24.20 1.85
C LEU A 180 -16.05 24.25 0.53
N GLN A 181 -17.12 23.46 0.42
CA GLN A 181 -18.06 23.56 -0.70
C GLN A 181 -18.81 24.88 -0.69
N ALA A 182 -19.27 25.35 0.47
CA ALA A 182 -19.92 26.66 0.61
C ALA A 182 -18.96 27.81 0.25
N LEU A 183 -17.66 27.68 0.54
CA LEU A 183 -16.61 28.59 0.06
C LEU A 183 -16.32 28.49 -1.44
N ASN A 184 -16.97 27.58 -2.16
CA ASN A 184 -16.74 27.26 -3.57
C ASN A 184 -15.32 26.76 -3.88
N ILE A 185 -14.65 26.13 -2.91
CA ILE A 185 -13.29 25.61 -3.07
C ILE A 185 -13.37 24.16 -3.58
N SER A 186 -13.89 24.00 -4.80
CA SER A 186 -14.14 22.68 -5.42
C SER A 186 -12.87 21.85 -5.62
N ALA A 187 -11.74 22.50 -5.87
CA ALA A 187 -10.44 21.83 -6.05
C ALA A 187 -9.99 21.03 -4.81
N ILE A 188 -10.47 21.41 -3.62
CA ILE A 188 -10.12 20.73 -2.36
C ILE A 188 -11.28 19.86 -1.87
N SER A 189 -12.51 20.39 -1.94
CA SER A 189 -13.67 19.66 -1.41
C SER A 189 -13.97 18.39 -2.21
N GLN A 190 -13.77 18.37 -3.54
CA GLN A 190 -14.07 17.18 -4.35
C GLN A 190 -13.18 15.96 -4.01
N PRO A 191 -11.84 16.08 -3.99
CA PRO A 191 -10.99 14.99 -3.49
C PRO A 191 -11.33 14.56 -2.07
N ALA A 192 -11.65 15.52 -1.18
CA ALA A 192 -12.01 15.21 0.21
C ALA A 192 -13.33 14.40 0.31
N ILE A 193 -14.34 14.73 -0.50
CA ILE A 193 -15.60 13.98 -0.60
C ILE A 193 -15.34 12.57 -1.11
N ALA A 194 -14.50 12.42 -2.14
CA ALA A 194 -14.14 11.11 -2.67
C ALA A 194 -13.46 10.25 -1.60
N MET A 195 -12.56 10.82 -0.79
CA MET A 195 -11.95 10.11 0.33
C MET A 195 -12.95 9.76 1.43
N LEU A 196 -13.84 10.69 1.81
CA LEU A 196 -14.90 10.42 2.78
C LEU A 196 -15.81 9.27 2.33
N ASN A 197 -16.23 9.28 1.06
CA ASN A 197 -17.04 8.22 0.48
C ASN A 197 -16.31 6.87 0.49
N LYS A 198 -15.01 6.85 0.17
CA LYS A 198 -14.20 5.62 0.30
C LYS A 198 -14.19 5.11 1.74
N ILE A 199 -13.98 5.98 2.73
CA ILE A 199 -13.98 5.59 4.16
C ILE A 199 -15.35 5.06 4.59
N ILE A 200 -16.44 5.69 4.18
CA ILE A 200 -17.81 5.25 4.49
C ILE A 200 -18.08 3.87 3.87
N LEU A 201 -17.72 3.67 2.61
CA LEU A 201 -17.90 2.38 1.92
C LEU A 201 -16.96 1.28 2.45
N PHE A 202 -15.83 1.66 3.05
CA PHE A 202 -14.90 0.73 3.67
C PHE A 202 -15.49 0.05 4.92
N LEU A 203 -16.33 0.77 5.68
CA LEU A 203 -16.90 0.26 6.94
C LEU A 203 -17.76 -1.01 6.74
N PRO A 204 -18.76 -1.03 5.84
CA PRO A 204 -19.51 -2.25 5.53
C PRO A 204 -18.62 -3.40 5.05
N ASN A 205 -17.63 -3.09 4.20
CA ASN A 205 -16.74 -4.10 3.63
C ASN A 205 -15.84 -4.75 4.70
N ILE A 206 -15.42 -4.00 5.73
CA ILE A 206 -14.70 -4.57 6.87
C ILE A 206 -15.53 -5.66 7.55
N PHE A 207 -16.82 -5.41 7.79
CA PHE A 207 -17.67 -6.42 8.45
C PHE A 207 -17.76 -7.69 7.62
N ILE A 208 -17.99 -7.58 6.30
CA ILE A 208 -18.06 -8.72 5.38
C ILE A 208 -16.72 -9.48 5.38
N ALA A 209 -15.60 -8.76 5.32
CA ALA A 209 -14.26 -9.33 5.33
C ALA A 209 -13.94 -10.06 6.65
N ILE A 210 -14.32 -9.49 7.80
CA ILE A 210 -14.21 -10.16 9.10
C ILE A 210 -15.02 -11.46 9.11
N THR A 211 -16.26 -11.42 8.63
CA THR A 211 -17.12 -12.61 8.52
C THR A 211 -16.45 -13.69 7.67
N ILE A 212 -15.87 -13.31 6.52
CA ILE A 212 -15.17 -14.24 5.62
C ILE A 212 -13.92 -14.82 6.27
N ILE A 213 -13.14 -14.05 7.03
CA ILE A 213 -11.99 -14.57 7.78
C ILE A 213 -12.45 -15.57 8.84
N ILE A 214 -13.52 -15.26 9.59
CA ILE A 214 -14.06 -16.16 10.62
C ILE A 214 -14.49 -17.50 9.99
N ILE A 215 -15.26 -17.44 8.90
CA ILE A 215 -15.69 -18.61 8.14
C ILE A 215 -14.48 -19.38 7.59
N GLY A 216 -13.52 -18.66 7.02
CA GLY A 216 -12.29 -19.23 6.47
C GLY A 216 -11.45 -19.98 7.50
N ILE A 217 -11.29 -19.43 8.70
CA ILE A 217 -10.60 -20.10 9.80
C ILE A 217 -11.35 -21.37 10.23
N ALA A 218 -12.69 -21.34 10.29
CA ALA A 218 -13.49 -22.52 10.60
C ALA A 218 -13.29 -23.63 9.55
N ILE A 219 -13.41 -23.28 8.27
CA ILE A 219 -13.19 -24.20 7.14
C ILE A 219 -11.77 -24.76 7.16
N ALA A 220 -10.75 -23.90 7.31
CA ALA A 220 -9.35 -24.30 7.35
C ALA A 220 -9.06 -25.32 8.46
N ARG A 221 -9.64 -25.13 9.66
CA ARG A 221 -9.49 -26.09 10.77
C ARG A 221 -10.13 -27.43 10.43
N ILE A 222 -11.31 -27.43 9.83
CA ILE A 222 -12.01 -28.68 9.44
C ILE A 222 -11.20 -29.42 8.39
N VAL A 223 -10.81 -28.73 7.31
CA VAL A 223 -10.06 -29.32 6.19
C VAL A 223 -8.69 -29.81 6.65
N GLY A 224 -7.95 -29.02 7.43
CA GLY A 224 -6.62 -29.41 7.94
C GLY A 224 -6.68 -30.63 8.86
N LYS A 225 -7.69 -30.72 9.75
CA LYS A 225 -7.91 -31.90 10.60
C LYS A 225 -8.29 -33.12 9.77
N LEU A 226 -9.24 -32.97 8.85
CA LEU A 226 -9.69 -34.04 7.97
C LEU A 226 -8.51 -34.60 7.16
N LEU A 227 -7.69 -33.72 6.57
CA LEU A 227 -6.52 -34.12 5.81
C LEU A 227 -5.49 -34.83 6.69
N THR A 228 -5.26 -34.35 7.91
CA THR A 228 -4.38 -35.03 8.88
C THR A 228 -4.87 -36.44 9.17
N SER A 229 -6.18 -36.62 9.43
CA SER A 229 -6.79 -37.91 9.72
C SER A 229 -6.77 -38.88 8.55
N ILE A 230 -7.02 -38.38 7.33
CA ILE A 230 -6.97 -39.21 6.12
C ILE A 230 -5.54 -39.67 5.86
N LEU A 231 -4.56 -38.75 5.90
CA LEU A 231 -3.16 -39.09 5.62
C LEU A 231 -2.58 -40.04 6.68
N SER A 232 -2.87 -39.82 7.96
CA SER A 232 -2.43 -40.73 9.02
C SER A 232 -3.10 -42.11 8.89
N GLY A 233 -4.38 -42.16 8.52
CA GLY A 233 -5.12 -43.41 8.26
C GLY A 233 -4.58 -44.21 7.07
N VAL A 234 -4.09 -43.53 6.02
CA VAL A 234 -3.39 -44.15 4.87
C VAL A 234 -1.99 -44.67 5.27
N GLY A 235 -1.48 -44.25 6.43
CA GLY A 235 -0.20 -44.70 6.96
C GLY A 235 0.99 -43.86 6.52
N THR A 236 0.80 -42.59 6.11
CA THR A 236 1.91 -41.69 5.74
C THR A 236 2.96 -41.57 6.84
N ASP A 237 2.52 -41.62 8.10
CA ASP A 237 3.42 -41.54 9.25
C ASP A 237 4.25 -42.83 9.42
N THR A 238 3.68 -44.00 9.07
CA THR A 238 4.41 -45.28 9.12
C THR A 238 5.46 -45.41 8.02
N ILE A 239 5.22 -44.80 6.84
CA ILE A 239 6.18 -44.78 5.73
C ILE A 239 7.47 -44.06 6.16
N VAL A 240 7.34 -42.91 6.83
CA VAL A 240 8.48 -42.13 7.34
C VAL A 240 9.24 -42.90 8.43
N GLN A 241 8.52 -43.56 9.34
CA GLN A 241 9.15 -44.36 10.41
C GLN A 241 9.90 -45.59 9.89
N LYS A 242 9.41 -46.24 8.83
CA LYS A 242 10.06 -47.41 8.22
C LYS A 242 11.32 -47.06 7.44
N ILE A 243 11.45 -45.83 6.93
CA ILE A 243 12.49 -45.45 5.95
C ILE A 243 13.73 -44.80 6.58
N GLY A 244 13.87 -44.75 7.92
CA GLY A 244 15.20 -44.60 8.52
C GLY A 244 15.36 -43.48 9.54
N ILE A 245 14.59 -43.54 10.62
CA ILE A 245 14.86 -42.76 11.83
C ILE A 245 14.71 -43.69 13.05
N LYS A 246 15.54 -44.75 13.10
CA LYS A 246 15.53 -45.67 14.25
C LYS A 246 16.38 -45.19 15.43
N GLU A 247 17.32 -44.26 15.24
CA GLU A 247 18.33 -43.92 16.26
C GLU A 247 18.17 -42.54 16.92
N ASN A 248 17.18 -41.72 16.53
CA ASN A 248 17.06 -40.36 17.07
C ASN A 248 15.66 -40.07 17.62
N THR A 249 15.53 -40.12 18.95
CA THR A 249 14.27 -40.03 19.72
C THR A 249 13.51 -38.71 19.52
N LYS A 250 14.20 -37.64 19.07
CA LYS A 250 13.56 -36.34 18.75
C LYS A 250 12.80 -36.35 17.41
N LEU A 251 13.20 -37.20 16.47
CA LEU A 251 12.63 -37.26 15.13
C LEU A 251 11.46 -38.27 15.04
N GLN A 252 11.25 -39.14 16.03
CA GLN A 252 10.08 -40.02 16.12
C GLN A 252 8.74 -39.28 16.33
N LYS A 253 8.78 -38.04 16.86
CA LYS A 253 7.57 -37.20 17.03
C LYS A 253 7.13 -36.50 15.74
N PHE A 254 7.87 -36.65 14.65
CA PHE A 254 7.60 -36.00 13.39
C PHE A 254 6.49 -36.75 12.62
N SER A 255 5.31 -36.15 12.50
CA SER A 255 4.17 -36.69 11.75
C SER A 255 4.02 -35.90 10.45
N LEU A 256 4.25 -36.58 9.33
CA LEU A 256 4.12 -35.98 8.00
C LEU A 256 2.66 -35.60 7.73
N SER A 257 1.72 -36.42 8.19
CA SER A 257 0.28 -36.15 8.13
C SER A 257 -0.08 -34.81 8.78
N LYS A 258 0.46 -34.56 9.97
CA LYS A 258 0.22 -33.34 10.75
C LYS A 258 0.84 -32.11 10.10
N ILE A 259 2.05 -32.22 9.54
CA ILE A 259 2.70 -31.11 8.86
C ILE A 259 1.89 -30.71 7.63
N ILE A 260 1.50 -31.68 6.79
CA ILE A 260 0.70 -31.40 5.60
C ILE A 260 -0.66 -30.79 5.99
N GLY A 261 -1.34 -31.35 6.99
CA GLY A 261 -2.61 -30.83 7.47
C GLY A 261 -2.51 -29.40 8.03
N GLU A 262 -1.46 -29.10 8.80
CA GLU A 262 -1.18 -27.75 9.31
C GLU A 262 -0.81 -26.78 8.18
N SER A 263 0.02 -27.19 7.22
CA SER A 263 0.35 -26.38 6.04
C SER A 263 -0.89 -26.02 5.22
N VAL A 264 -1.75 -27.00 4.92
CA VAL A 264 -3.00 -26.77 4.19
C VAL A 264 -3.95 -25.87 4.96
N LYS A 265 -4.06 -26.02 6.29
CA LYS A 265 -4.83 -25.10 7.14
C LYS A 265 -4.35 -23.66 6.95
N TYR A 266 -3.06 -23.38 7.04
CA TYR A 266 -2.54 -22.01 6.87
C TYR A 266 -2.68 -21.49 5.44
N ILE A 267 -2.53 -22.36 4.43
CA ILE A 267 -2.79 -22.00 3.03
C ILE A 267 -4.24 -21.56 2.87
N ILE A 268 -5.21 -22.31 3.39
CA ILE A 268 -6.63 -21.95 3.31
C ILE A 268 -6.88 -20.63 4.05
N ILE A 269 -6.34 -20.45 5.26
CA ILE A 269 -6.44 -19.16 5.97
C ILE A 269 -5.89 -18.02 5.12
N LEU A 270 -4.75 -18.22 4.46
CA LEU A 270 -4.16 -17.23 3.55
C LEU A 270 -5.09 -16.93 2.36
N LEU A 271 -5.72 -17.94 1.75
CA LEU A 271 -6.70 -17.73 0.66
C LEU A 271 -7.85 -16.82 1.11
N PHE A 272 -8.44 -17.12 2.28
CA PHE A 272 -9.53 -16.31 2.84
C PHE A 272 -9.07 -14.91 3.26
N LEU A 273 -7.83 -14.76 3.73
CA LEU A 273 -7.24 -13.46 4.04
C LEU A 273 -7.11 -12.59 2.79
N VAL A 274 -6.67 -13.18 1.67
CA VAL A 274 -6.58 -12.47 0.38
C VAL A 274 -7.96 -12.08 -0.14
N GLU A 275 -8.96 -12.95 0.01
CA GLU A 275 -10.34 -12.63 -0.35
C GLU A 275 -10.91 -11.51 0.54
N ALA A 276 -10.59 -11.51 1.82
CA ALA A 276 -10.95 -10.41 2.73
C ALA A 276 -10.34 -9.08 2.26
N PHE A 277 -9.07 -9.06 1.83
CA PHE A 277 -8.45 -7.86 1.24
C PHE A 277 -9.11 -7.43 -0.08
N ASN A 278 -9.58 -8.39 -0.90
CA ASN A 278 -10.31 -8.09 -2.13
C ASN A 278 -11.62 -7.35 -1.85
N ILE A 279 -12.37 -7.78 -0.85
CA ILE A 279 -13.64 -7.15 -0.45
C ILE A 279 -13.42 -5.76 0.14
N ILE A 280 -12.38 -5.62 0.96
CA ILE A 280 -11.98 -4.31 1.52
C ILE A 280 -11.42 -3.38 0.41
N GLN A 281 -11.13 -3.90 -0.79
CA GLN A 281 -10.51 -3.18 -1.91
C GLN A 281 -9.08 -2.70 -1.62
N LEU A 282 -8.30 -3.50 -0.87
CA LEU A 282 -6.88 -3.24 -0.63
C LEU A 282 -6.03 -3.87 -1.73
N ASP A 283 -6.01 -3.25 -2.91
CA ASP A 283 -5.39 -3.80 -4.13
C ASP A 283 -3.94 -4.25 -3.94
N VAL A 284 -3.14 -3.46 -3.22
CA VAL A 284 -1.73 -3.79 -2.96
C VAL A 284 -1.61 -5.07 -2.14
N LEU A 285 -2.37 -5.19 -1.05
CA LEU A 285 -2.33 -6.37 -0.18
C LEU A 285 -2.91 -7.61 -0.88
N ARG A 286 -3.97 -7.41 -1.68
CA ARG A 286 -4.54 -8.46 -2.54
C ARG A 286 -3.52 -8.97 -3.54
N TYR A 287 -2.83 -8.08 -4.27
CA TYR A 287 -1.84 -8.44 -5.27
C TYR A 287 -0.66 -9.20 -4.66
N VAL A 288 -0.13 -8.71 -3.54
CA VAL A 288 0.95 -9.39 -2.80
C VAL A 288 0.48 -10.78 -2.35
N GLY A 289 -0.71 -10.87 -1.79
CA GLY A 289 -1.30 -12.14 -1.38
C GLY A 289 -1.50 -13.12 -2.52
N GLN A 290 -2.02 -12.68 -3.66
CA GLN A 290 -2.18 -13.49 -4.87
C GLN A 290 -0.84 -13.98 -5.42
N THR A 291 0.19 -13.13 -5.37
CA THR A 291 1.55 -13.50 -5.77
C THR A 291 2.10 -14.59 -4.86
N ILE A 292 1.90 -14.49 -3.54
CA ILE A 292 2.29 -15.53 -2.58
C ILE A 292 1.52 -16.83 -2.87
N ILE A 293 0.22 -16.76 -3.13
CA ILE A 293 -0.61 -17.93 -3.47
C ILE A 293 -0.12 -18.59 -4.75
N ALA A 294 0.17 -17.81 -5.79
CA ALA A 294 0.74 -18.29 -7.05
C ALA A 294 2.12 -18.93 -6.88
N TYR A 295 2.86 -18.56 -5.82
CA TYR A 295 4.14 -19.17 -5.48
C TYR A 295 4.01 -20.51 -4.73
N LEU A 296 2.86 -20.77 -4.07
CA LEU A 296 2.65 -22.02 -3.29
C LEU A 296 2.85 -23.30 -4.09
N PRO A 297 2.36 -23.46 -5.34
CA PRO A 297 2.60 -24.66 -6.13
C PRO A 297 4.09 -24.98 -6.31
N TYR A 298 4.94 -23.96 -6.47
CA TYR A 298 6.39 -24.13 -6.60
C TYR A 298 7.01 -24.63 -5.30
N VAL A 299 6.61 -24.06 -4.16
CA VAL A 299 7.05 -24.50 -2.83
C VAL A 299 6.63 -25.94 -2.54
N ILE A 300 5.38 -26.29 -2.85
CA ILE A 300 4.86 -27.65 -2.68
C ILE A 300 5.64 -28.63 -3.56
N SER A 301 5.86 -28.27 -4.83
CA SER A 301 6.62 -29.12 -5.76
C SER A 301 8.06 -29.34 -5.30
N ALA A 302 8.74 -28.28 -4.82
CA ALA A 302 10.09 -28.39 -4.28
C ALA A 302 10.13 -29.28 -3.02
N ALA A 303 9.15 -29.15 -2.12
CA ALA A 303 9.05 -30.01 -0.95
C ALA A 303 8.83 -31.48 -1.33
N ILE A 304 7.97 -31.76 -2.32
CA ILE A 304 7.74 -33.11 -2.84
C ILE A 304 9.03 -33.69 -3.43
N ILE A 305 9.78 -32.92 -4.23
CA ILE A 305 11.07 -33.34 -4.80
C ILE A 305 12.04 -33.80 -3.70
N ILE A 306 12.18 -33.00 -2.64
CA ILE A 306 13.08 -33.32 -1.52
C ILE A 306 12.61 -34.57 -0.77
N ILE A 307 11.31 -34.70 -0.48
CA ILE A 307 10.75 -35.88 0.20
C ILE A 307 11.01 -37.13 -0.64
N VAL A 308 10.61 -37.12 -1.91
CA VAL A 308 10.78 -38.26 -2.82
C VAL A 308 12.26 -38.63 -2.96
N ALA A 309 13.15 -37.66 -3.13
CA ALA A 309 14.57 -37.91 -3.22
C ALA A 309 15.17 -38.50 -1.94
N PHE A 310 14.73 -38.04 -0.77
CA PHE A 310 15.15 -38.63 0.50
C PHE A 310 14.75 -40.10 0.60
N LEU A 311 13.50 -40.43 0.25
CA LEU A 311 12.99 -41.81 0.23
C LEU A 311 13.78 -42.67 -0.77
N LEU A 312 13.95 -42.19 -1.99
CA LEU A 312 14.71 -42.88 -3.05
C LEU A 312 16.16 -43.09 -2.66
N SER A 313 16.82 -42.08 -2.10
CA SER A 313 18.22 -42.15 -1.70
C SER A 313 18.48 -43.21 -0.62
N THR A 314 17.56 -43.34 0.34
CA THR A 314 17.67 -44.31 1.42
C THR A 314 17.33 -45.72 0.95
N TRP A 315 16.35 -45.86 0.05
CA TRP A 315 16.05 -47.13 -0.58
C TRP A 315 17.22 -47.65 -1.42
N VAL A 316 17.82 -46.78 -2.24
CA VAL A 316 19.02 -47.11 -3.05
C VAL A 316 20.22 -47.47 -2.17
N GLU A 317 20.46 -46.72 -1.08
CA GLU A 317 21.51 -47.05 -0.10
C GLU A 317 21.31 -48.47 0.48
N GLY A 318 20.07 -48.81 0.84
CA GLY A 318 19.72 -50.13 1.36
C GLY A 318 19.97 -51.25 0.35
N LEU A 319 19.50 -51.08 -0.89
CA LEU A 319 19.69 -52.07 -1.96
C LEU A 319 21.18 -52.36 -2.23
N ILE A 320 22.01 -51.32 -2.26
CA ILE A 320 23.45 -51.47 -2.53
C ILE A 320 24.13 -52.23 -1.38
N LYS A 321 23.78 -51.93 -0.12
CA LYS A 321 24.34 -52.62 1.05
C LYS A 321 23.93 -54.10 1.12
N THR A 322 22.73 -54.45 0.65
CA THR A 322 22.22 -55.82 0.68
C THR A 322 22.80 -56.68 -0.45
N ASN A 323 22.91 -56.14 -1.67
CA ASN A 323 23.33 -56.93 -2.83
C ASN A 323 24.85 -57.06 -2.99
N PHE A 324 25.63 -56.16 -2.41
CA PHE A 324 27.09 -56.13 -2.57
C PHE A 324 27.82 -56.20 -1.23
N GLN A 325 28.62 -57.24 -1.02
CA GLN A 325 29.51 -57.36 0.14
C GLN A 325 30.56 -56.23 0.08
N ASN A 326 30.81 -55.54 1.20
CA ASN A 326 31.73 -54.39 1.33
C ASN A 326 31.40 -53.11 0.51
N ALA A 327 30.15 -52.91 0.07
CA ALA A 327 29.74 -51.72 -0.70
C ALA A 327 29.36 -50.48 0.14
N LYS A 328 29.92 -50.31 1.35
CA LYS A 328 29.56 -49.18 2.25
C LYS A 328 29.82 -47.82 1.59
N PHE A 329 30.95 -47.66 0.91
CA PHE A 329 31.34 -46.39 0.29
C PHE A 329 30.44 -46.04 -0.90
N SER A 330 30.16 -47.00 -1.79
CA SER A 330 29.30 -46.78 -2.96
C SER A 330 27.84 -46.54 -2.58
N ALA A 331 27.34 -47.20 -1.53
CA ALA A 331 26.00 -46.95 -1.01
C ALA A 331 25.83 -45.52 -0.49
N ILE A 332 26.81 -45.03 0.28
CA ILE A 332 26.83 -43.65 0.79
C ILE A 332 26.97 -42.65 -0.37
N ALA A 333 27.86 -42.90 -1.32
CA ALA A 333 28.05 -42.05 -2.49
C ALA A 333 26.76 -41.91 -3.32
N ALA A 334 26.06 -43.02 -3.58
CA ALA A 334 24.79 -43.01 -4.31
C ALA A 334 23.70 -42.20 -3.59
N LYS A 335 23.59 -42.33 -2.27
CA LYS A 335 22.66 -41.54 -1.46
C LYS A 335 22.91 -40.04 -1.59
N TYR A 336 24.14 -39.61 -1.35
CA TYR A 336 24.47 -38.19 -1.42
C TYR A 336 24.37 -37.65 -2.85
N ALA A 337 24.68 -38.45 -3.87
CA ALA A 337 24.44 -38.07 -5.26
C ALA A 337 22.96 -37.74 -5.49
N ILE A 338 22.03 -38.63 -5.11
CA ILE A 338 20.59 -38.40 -5.25
C ILE A 338 20.13 -37.15 -4.48
N LEU A 339 20.60 -36.96 -3.25
CA LEU A 339 20.23 -35.80 -2.43
C LEU A 339 20.74 -34.48 -3.01
N VAL A 340 21.98 -34.45 -3.52
CA VAL A 340 22.55 -33.27 -4.17
C VAL A 340 21.76 -32.93 -5.43
N LEU A 341 21.48 -33.92 -6.29
CA LEU A 341 20.64 -33.73 -7.48
C LEU A 341 19.27 -33.13 -7.13
N ALA A 342 18.62 -33.68 -6.11
CA ALA A 342 17.32 -33.20 -5.67
C ALA A 342 17.37 -31.80 -5.07
N ALA A 343 18.46 -31.43 -4.39
CA ALA A 343 18.65 -30.07 -3.89
C ALA A 343 18.73 -29.07 -5.05
N PHE A 344 19.49 -29.36 -6.11
CA PHE A 344 19.51 -28.52 -7.33
C PHE A 344 18.13 -28.44 -7.98
N MET A 345 17.42 -29.56 -8.12
CA MET A 345 16.06 -29.58 -8.68
C MET A 345 15.06 -28.77 -7.84
N ALA A 346 15.11 -28.88 -6.52
CA ALA A 346 14.25 -28.12 -5.62
C ALA A 346 14.54 -26.62 -5.67
N LEU A 347 15.81 -26.22 -5.71
CA LEU A 347 16.21 -24.81 -5.87
C LEU A 347 15.73 -24.24 -7.21
N ASN A 348 15.86 -25.01 -8.29
CA ASN A 348 15.34 -24.63 -9.60
C ASN A 348 13.81 -24.51 -9.59
N GLN A 349 13.10 -25.44 -8.93
CA GLN A 349 11.64 -25.39 -8.79
C GLN A 349 11.17 -24.17 -7.99
N LEU A 350 11.92 -23.75 -6.98
CA LEU A 350 11.66 -22.52 -6.22
C LEU A 350 11.97 -21.25 -7.03
N GLY A 351 12.57 -21.37 -8.22
CA GLY A 351 13.00 -20.23 -9.03
C GLY A 351 14.19 -19.47 -8.44
N ILE A 352 14.91 -20.06 -7.48
CA ILE A 352 16.05 -19.41 -6.82
C ILE A 352 17.24 -19.45 -7.77
N ALA A 353 17.51 -18.32 -8.42
CA ALA A 353 18.62 -18.16 -9.35
C ALA A 353 18.77 -19.35 -10.32
N SER A 354 17.67 -19.76 -10.94
CA SER A 354 17.57 -20.98 -11.77
C SER A 354 18.69 -21.10 -12.80
N THR A 355 19.08 -19.98 -13.43
CA THR A 355 20.22 -19.94 -14.37
C THR A 355 21.54 -20.31 -13.70
N LEU A 356 21.84 -19.74 -12.52
CA LEU A 356 23.07 -20.03 -11.78
C LEU A 356 23.05 -21.46 -11.23
N VAL A 357 21.92 -21.92 -10.72
CA VAL A 357 21.72 -23.28 -10.21
C VAL A 357 21.93 -24.31 -11.33
N ASN A 358 21.32 -24.09 -12.51
CA ASN A 358 21.47 -24.96 -13.67
C ASN A 358 22.91 -24.94 -14.21
N ALA A 359 23.55 -23.77 -14.29
CA ALA A 359 24.94 -23.67 -14.73
C ALA A 359 25.88 -24.42 -13.78
N ALA A 360 25.75 -24.20 -12.47
CA ALA A 360 26.53 -24.90 -11.46
C ALA A 360 26.32 -26.42 -11.55
N PHE A 361 25.07 -26.86 -11.72
CA PHE A 361 24.73 -28.27 -11.90
C PHE A 361 25.41 -28.89 -13.12
N ILE A 362 25.33 -28.24 -14.28
CA ILE A 362 25.99 -28.67 -15.53
C ILE A 362 27.51 -28.74 -15.34
N ILE A 363 28.12 -27.73 -14.72
CA ILE A 363 29.57 -27.68 -14.48
C ILE A 363 30.01 -28.82 -13.57
N ILE A 364 29.30 -29.07 -12.46
CA ILE A 364 29.62 -30.14 -11.52
C ILE A 364 29.48 -31.50 -12.21
N LEU A 365 28.39 -31.73 -12.95
CA LEU A 365 28.21 -32.97 -13.70
C LEU A 365 29.28 -33.15 -14.79
N ALA A 366 29.64 -32.10 -15.51
CA ALA A 366 30.69 -32.14 -16.51
C ALA A 366 32.05 -32.47 -15.88
N ALA A 367 32.39 -31.83 -14.76
CA ALA A 367 33.62 -32.12 -14.02
C ALA A 367 33.66 -33.57 -13.54
N LEU A 368 32.55 -34.09 -13.00
CA LEU A 368 32.43 -35.50 -12.60
C LEU A 368 32.57 -36.42 -13.80
N ALA A 369 31.90 -36.13 -14.92
CA ALA A 369 31.98 -36.93 -16.14
C ALA A 369 33.42 -37.00 -16.67
N ILE A 370 34.14 -35.87 -16.67
CA ILE A 370 35.56 -35.81 -17.06
C ILE A 370 36.42 -36.62 -16.08
N ALA A 371 36.22 -36.46 -14.77
CA ALA A 371 36.96 -37.21 -13.76
C ALA A 371 36.76 -38.73 -13.91
N PHE A 372 35.51 -39.17 -14.15
CA PHE A 372 35.18 -40.56 -14.45
C PHE A 372 35.84 -41.03 -15.75
N ALA A 373 35.76 -40.26 -16.82
CA ALA A 373 36.39 -40.59 -18.10
C ALA A 373 37.91 -40.78 -17.96
N ILE A 374 38.58 -39.93 -17.19
CA ILE A 374 40.02 -40.03 -16.91
C ILE A 374 40.34 -41.25 -16.04
N ALA A 375 39.59 -41.44 -14.94
CA ALA A 375 39.82 -42.55 -14.00
C ALA A 375 39.65 -43.92 -14.68
N PHE A 376 38.58 -44.10 -15.46
CA PHE A 376 38.35 -45.35 -16.20
C PHE A 376 39.25 -45.48 -17.44
N GLY A 377 39.51 -44.39 -18.16
CA GLY A 377 40.36 -44.40 -19.35
C GLY A 377 41.82 -44.76 -19.04
N LEU A 378 42.41 -44.12 -18.02
CA LEU A 378 43.78 -44.42 -17.60
C LEU A 378 43.86 -45.71 -16.76
N GLY A 379 42.96 -45.89 -15.79
CA GLY A 379 42.97 -47.05 -14.88
C GLY A 379 42.50 -48.36 -15.51
N GLY A 380 41.64 -48.31 -16.53
CA GLY A 380 41.11 -49.49 -17.22
C GLY A 380 41.99 -50.01 -18.36
N ARG A 381 43.04 -49.28 -18.74
CA ARG A 381 43.90 -49.61 -19.88
C ARG A 381 44.55 -50.99 -19.77
N GLU A 382 45.11 -51.34 -18.62
CA GLU A 382 45.73 -52.66 -18.39
C GLU A 382 44.72 -53.79 -18.39
N PHE A 383 43.54 -53.56 -17.79
CA PHE A 383 42.45 -54.54 -17.81
C PHE A 383 41.98 -54.82 -19.24
N ALA A 384 41.74 -53.78 -20.04
CA ALA A 384 41.36 -53.91 -21.44
C ALA A 384 42.44 -54.66 -22.26
N SER A 385 43.71 -54.31 -22.07
CA SER A 385 44.85 -54.99 -22.70
C SER A 385 44.89 -56.48 -22.36
N ASN A 386 44.69 -56.84 -21.08
CA ASN A 386 44.70 -58.23 -20.63
C ASN A 386 43.51 -59.03 -21.15
N ILE A 387 42.31 -58.43 -21.24
CA ILE A 387 41.13 -59.08 -21.83
C ILE A 387 41.37 -59.38 -23.32
N LEU A 388 41.95 -58.44 -24.06
CA LEU A 388 42.25 -58.62 -25.48
C LEU A 388 43.26 -59.76 -25.68
N LYS A 389 44.37 -59.75 -24.93
CA LYS A 389 45.37 -60.83 -24.95
C LYS A 389 44.80 -62.22 -24.60
N LYS A 390 43.89 -62.27 -23.63
CA LYS A 390 43.26 -63.53 -23.19
C LYS A 390 42.25 -64.06 -24.21
N THR A 391 41.57 -63.16 -24.91
CA THR A 391 40.66 -63.50 -26.01
C THR A 391 41.47 -63.97 -27.23
N GLU A 392 42.54 -63.26 -27.58
CA GLU A 392 43.45 -63.61 -28.67
C GLU A 392 44.12 -64.97 -28.46
N SER A 393 44.59 -65.26 -27.25
CA SER A 393 45.18 -66.57 -26.92
C SER A 393 44.16 -67.72 -26.92
N LYS A 394 42.90 -67.48 -26.54
CA LYS A 394 41.82 -68.48 -26.66
C LYS A 394 41.47 -68.78 -28.11
N LEU A 395 41.33 -67.75 -28.95
CA LEU A 395 41.11 -67.95 -30.40
C LEU A 395 42.25 -68.76 -31.01
N ALA A 396 43.50 -68.42 -30.70
CA ALA A 396 44.68 -69.15 -31.21
C ALA A 396 44.76 -70.61 -30.74
N ALA A 397 44.21 -70.94 -29.56
CA ALA A 397 44.14 -72.30 -29.03
C ALA A 397 43.02 -73.13 -29.68
N GLU A 398 41.89 -72.52 -30.01
CA GLU A 398 40.80 -73.16 -30.77
C GLU A 398 41.22 -73.44 -32.22
N THR A 399 41.97 -72.53 -32.86
CA THR A 399 42.47 -72.75 -34.23
C THR A 399 43.50 -73.88 -34.34
N LYS A 400 44.12 -74.28 -33.21
CA LYS A 400 45.08 -75.39 -33.14
C LYS A 400 44.43 -76.75 -32.83
N LYS A 401 43.15 -76.80 -32.45
CA LYS A 401 42.42 -78.06 -32.19
C LYS A 401 41.68 -78.60 -33.43
N ASP A 402 41.47 -77.77 -34.44
CA ASP A 402 40.84 -78.12 -35.73
C ASP A 402 41.86 -78.49 -36.84
N LYS A 403 43.14 -78.67 -36.48
CA LYS A 403 44.18 -79.27 -37.33
C LYS A 403 44.73 -80.50 -36.62
#